data_AF-A0A1V5TLM1-F1
#
_entry.id   AF-A0A1V5TLM1-F1
#
_cell.length_a   1.000
_cell.length_b   1.000
_cell.length_c   1.000
_cell.angle_alpha   90.00
_cell.angle_beta   90.00
_cell.angle_gamma   90.00
#
_symmetry.space_group_name_H-M   'P 1'
#
loop_
_entity.id
_entity.type
_entity.pdbx_description
1 polymer ?
#
loop_
_entity_poly.entity_id
_entity_poly.type
_entity_poly.pdbx_seq_one_letter_code
_entity_poly.pdbx_strand_id
1 'polypeptide(L)'
;MENLSTGKKLFIFRPAGLNKWNFDFKVEVLEEFGLGRGTHDEIKSDFQNKKQENPQKFNELLEALRTLYNCSENDVDRLLERYPDLQTAFQTGAKVDILLKVVKWMFVMEDIVYWNYKGRAMLYNAIIEA
;
A
#
# COMPACT_ATOMS: atom_id res chain seq x y z
N MET A 1 -3.72 -11.12 -9.49
CA MET A 1 -3.99 -9.76 -10.00
C MET A 1 -5.05 -9.11 -9.14
N GLU A 2 -4.99 -7.80 -8.97
CA GLU A 2 -5.92 -7.00 -8.17
C GLU A 2 -6.55 -5.92 -9.06
N ASN A 3 -7.85 -5.66 -8.93
CA ASN A 3 -8.52 -4.60 -9.70
C ASN A 3 -8.33 -3.24 -9.01
N LEU A 4 -8.09 -2.18 -9.79
CA LEU A 4 -7.95 -0.81 -9.29
C LEU A 4 -9.20 0.03 -9.63
N SER A 5 -9.44 1.10 -8.86
CA SER A 5 -10.54 2.05 -9.12
C SER A 5 -10.48 2.72 -10.50
N THR A 6 -9.31 2.72 -11.13
CA THR A 6 -9.08 3.26 -12.49
C THR A 6 -9.53 2.33 -13.61
N GLY A 7 -10.04 1.13 -13.30
CA GLY A 7 -10.34 0.07 -14.27
C GLY A 7 -9.09 -0.69 -14.76
N LYS A 8 -7.89 -0.27 -14.31
CA LYS A 8 -6.63 -0.98 -14.55
C LYS A 8 -6.43 -2.10 -13.52
N LYS A 9 -5.37 -2.88 -13.71
CA LYS A 9 -5.03 -4.03 -12.87
C LYS A 9 -3.64 -3.84 -12.27
N LEU A 10 -3.52 -4.10 -10.97
CA LEU A 10 -2.24 -4.26 -10.29
C LEU A 10 -1.82 -5.72 -10.43
N PHE A 11 -0.67 -5.92 -11.08
CA PHE A 11 -0.17 -7.25 -11.37
C PHE A 11 0.79 -7.73 -10.30
N ILE A 12 0.66 -9.02 -9.98
CA ILE A 12 1.46 -9.73 -9.00
C ILE A 12 2.05 -10.93 -9.74
N PHE A 13 3.35 -10.89 -10.03
CA PHE A 13 4.02 -11.87 -10.88
C PHE A 13 4.85 -12.85 -10.08
N ARG A 14 4.83 -14.13 -10.46
CA ARG A 14 5.78 -15.17 -10.03
C ARG A 14 6.40 -15.85 -11.26
N PRO A 15 7.71 -16.15 -11.31
CA PRO A 15 8.75 -15.76 -10.36
C PRO A 15 9.12 -14.26 -10.48
N ALA A 16 9.69 -13.67 -9.44
CA ALA A 16 10.04 -12.25 -9.41
C ALA A 16 11.33 -11.89 -10.16
N GLY A 17 12.09 -12.88 -10.64
CA GLY A 17 13.35 -12.69 -11.38
C GLY A 17 14.53 -12.13 -10.56
N LEU A 18 14.39 -12.03 -9.23
CA LEU A 18 15.47 -11.60 -8.34
C LEU A 18 16.34 -12.79 -7.94
N ASN A 19 17.52 -12.89 -8.56
CA ASN A 19 18.51 -13.97 -8.34
C ASN A 19 19.00 -14.15 -6.88
N LYS A 20 18.65 -13.25 -5.95
CA LYS A 20 19.17 -13.27 -4.57
C LYS A 20 18.27 -13.99 -3.58
N TRP A 21 16.98 -14.08 -3.85
CA TRP A 21 16.00 -14.62 -2.91
C TRP A 21 14.86 -15.18 -3.74
N ASN A 22 14.71 -16.51 -3.77
CA ASN A 22 13.64 -17.23 -4.47
C ASN A 22 12.24 -16.98 -3.84
N PHE A 23 11.96 -15.75 -3.39
CA PHE A 23 10.71 -15.33 -2.79
C PHE A 23 9.85 -14.68 -3.86
N ASP A 24 8.89 -15.47 -4.29
CA ASP A 24 8.58 -15.58 -5.69
C ASP A 24 7.52 -14.59 -6.18
N PHE A 25 7.34 -13.39 -5.64
CA PHE A 25 6.48 -12.42 -6.32
C PHE A 25 6.86 -10.95 -6.26
N LYS A 26 6.63 -10.24 -7.38
CA LYS A 26 6.79 -8.79 -7.52
C LYS A 26 5.43 -8.13 -7.68
N VAL A 27 5.21 -7.02 -6.98
CA VAL A 27 4.08 -6.11 -7.22
C VAL A 27 4.52 -5.14 -8.30
N GLU A 28 3.90 -5.20 -9.48
CA GLU A 28 4.19 -4.26 -10.56
C GLU A 28 3.34 -3.00 -10.41
N VAL A 29 3.99 -1.93 -9.98
CA VAL A 29 3.41 -0.58 -9.88
C VAL A 29 3.88 0.22 -11.08
N LEU A 30 2.91 0.76 -11.83
CA LEU A 30 3.15 1.61 -12.98
C LEU A 30 3.13 3.08 -12.54
N GLU A 31 3.97 3.93 -13.15
CA GLU A 31 4.07 5.37 -12.79
C GLU A 31 2.72 6.09 -12.85
N GLU A 32 1.87 5.71 -13.80
CA GLU A 32 0.50 6.20 -13.97
C GLU A 32 -0.45 5.93 -12.79
N PHE A 33 -0.04 5.10 -11.82
CA PHE A 33 -0.78 4.86 -10.60
C PHE A 33 -0.53 5.93 -9.52
N GLY A 34 0.31 6.93 -9.81
CA GLY A 34 0.67 7.99 -8.87
C GLY A 34 1.77 7.58 -7.89
N LEU A 35 2.35 6.39 -8.07
CA LEU A 35 3.54 5.88 -7.42
C LEU A 35 4.51 5.52 -8.53
N GLY A 36 5.79 5.89 -8.40
CA GLY A 36 6.79 5.64 -9.44
C GLY A 36 7.00 4.14 -9.70
N ARG A 37 7.93 3.50 -8.99
CA ARG A 37 8.13 2.04 -9.06
C ARG A 37 7.47 1.27 -7.91
N GLY A 38 6.82 1.97 -6.99
CA GLY A 38 6.21 1.38 -5.80
C GLY A 38 7.24 0.93 -4.76
N THR A 39 8.37 1.64 -4.66
CA THR A 39 9.39 1.37 -3.64
C THR A 39 8.91 1.80 -2.24
N HIS A 40 9.54 1.29 -1.18
CA HIS A 40 9.26 1.70 0.20
C HIS A 40 9.38 3.22 0.39
N ASP A 41 10.38 3.86 -0.22
CA ASP A 41 10.60 5.31 -0.11
C ASP A 41 9.53 6.14 -0.83
N GLU A 42 9.08 5.68 -2.00
CA GLU A 42 8.00 6.35 -2.75
C GLU A 42 6.68 6.25 -1.99
N ILE A 43 6.37 5.08 -1.42
CA ILE A 43 5.18 4.88 -0.59
C ILE A 43 5.26 5.76 0.66
N LYS A 44 6.40 5.77 1.35
CA LYS A 44 6.60 6.62 2.52
C LYS A 44 6.38 8.09 2.17
N SER A 45 6.96 8.55 1.06
CA SER A 45 6.81 9.92 0.58
C SER A 45 5.35 10.26 0.26
N ASP A 46 4.59 9.32 -0.30
CA ASP A 46 3.16 9.50 -0.57
C ASP A 46 2.36 9.71 0.73
N PHE A 47 2.56 8.85 1.74
CA PHE A 47 1.93 9.03 3.05
C PHE A 47 2.33 10.36 3.70
N GLN A 48 3.60 10.78 3.61
CA GLN A 48 4.06 12.08 4.13
C GLN A 48 3.35 13.25 3.44
N ASN A 49 3.24 13.21 2.12
CA ASN A 49 2.57 14.27 1.36
C ASN A 49 1.09 14.34 1.72
N LYS A 50 0.39 13.20 1.83
CA LYS A 50 -1.01 13.15 2.27
C LYS A 50 -1.20 13.68 3.69
N LYS A 51 -0.27 13.38 4.61
CA LYS A 51 -0.27 13.91 5.98
C LYS A 51 -0.15 15.43 6.01
N GLN A 52 0.70 16.00 5.17
CA GLN A 52 0.85 17.45 5.04
C GLN A 52 -0.35 18.10 4.35
N GLU A 53 -0.93 17.45 3.34
CA GLU A 53 -2.07 17.96 2.56
C GLU A 53 -3.36 18.04 3.40
N ASN A 54 -3.70 16.96 4.12
CA ASN A 54 -4.93 16.91 4.91
C ASN A 54 -4.75 16.05 6.17
N PRO A 55 -4.23 16.62 7.27
CA PRO A 55 -3.98 15.88 8.51
C PRO A 55 -5.21 15.19 9.10
N GLN A 56 -6.40 15.79 8.96
CA GLN A 56 -7.64 15.22 9.50
C GLN A 56 -8.01 13.93 8.77
N LYS A 57 -8.05 13.96 7.42
CA LYS A 57 -8.32 12.77 6.62
C LYS A 57 -7.17 11.77 6.64
N PHE A 58 -5.95 12.22 6.90
CA PHE A 58 -4.81 11.33 7.08
C PHE A 58 -4.98 10.40 8.29
N ASN A 59 -5.62 10.86 9.38
CA ASN A 59 -5.93 9.98 10.50
C ASN A 59 -6.89 8.85 10.09
N GLU A 60 -7.91 9.13 9.27
CA GLU A 60 -8.78 8.10 8.70
C GLU A 60 -8.00 7.11 7.82
N LEU A 61 -7.05 7.60 7.01
CA LEU A 61 -6.16 6.77 6.20
C LEU A 61 -5.26 5.86 7.06
N LEU A 62 -4.71 6.38 8.17
CA LEU A 62 -3.91 5.58 9.10
C LEU A 62 -4.73 4.48 9.77
N GLU A 63 -6.00 4.75 10.10
CA GLU A 63 -6.90 3.74 10.66
C GLU A 63 -7.23 2.62 9.66
N ALA A 64 -7.43 2.97 8.39
CA ALA A 64 -7.56 1.99 7.31
C ALA A 64 -6.26 1.16 7.16
N LEU A 65 -5.10 1.82 7.14
CA LEU A 65 -3.79 1.15 7.09
C LEU A 65 -3.59 0.19 8.28
N ARG A 66 -3.94 0.61 9.50
CA ARG A 66 -3.85 -0.21 10.71
C ARG A 66 -4.73 -1.44 10.62
N THR A 67 -5.91 -1.31 10.01
CA THR A 67 -6.82 -2.44 9.76
C THR A 67 -6.18 -3.48 8.84
N LEU A 68 -5.52 -3.05 7.76
CA LEU A 68 -4.76 -3.92 6.85
C LEU A 68 -3.54 -4.55 7.54
N TYR A 69 -2.80 -3.75 8.33
CA TYR A 69 -1.64 -4.21 9.09
C TYR A 69 -2.02 -5.36 10.05
N ASN A 70 -3.13 -5.20 10.78
CA ASN A 70 -3.67 -6.21 11.71
C ASN A 70 -4.46 -7.33 11.01
N CYS A 71 -4.54 -7.33 9.68
CA CYS A 71 -5.29 -8.31 8.88
C CYS A 71 -6.77 -8.46 9.27
N SER A 72 -7.37 -7.44 9.90
CA SER A 72 -8.76 -7.51 10.41
C SER A 72 -9.81 -7.30 9.31
N GLU A 73 -9.40 -6.69 8.19
CA GLU A 73 -10.10 -6.66 6.90
C GLU A 73 -9.02 -6.55 5.82
N ASN A 74 -9.07 -7.40 4.79
CA ASN A 74 -8.05 -7.46 3.73
C ASN A 74 -8.58 -7.03 2.36
N ASP A 75 -9.90 -6.91 2.23
CA ASP A 75 -10.53 -6.31 1.06
C ASP A 75 -10.49 -4.78 1.20
N VAL A 76 -9.65 -4.15 0.36
CA VAL A 76 -9.46 -2.69 0.39
C VAL A 76 -10.71 -1.95 -0.06
N ASP A 77 -11.46 -2.49 -1.01
CA ASP A 77 -12.66 -1.82 -1.52
C ASP A 77 -13.74 -1.82 -0.44
N ARG A 78 -13.96 -2.96 0.21
CA ARG A 78 -14.88 -3.07 1.37
C ARG A 78 -14.42 -2.26 2.58
N LEU A 79 -13.11 -2.17 2.80
CA LEU A 79 -12.56 -1.33 3.86
C LEU A 79 -12.88 0.15 3.62
N LEU A 80 -12.74 0.62 2.38
CA LEU A 80 -12.99 2.01 2.01
C LEU A 80 -14.47 2.40 2.04
N GLU A 81 -15.41 1.46 2.00
CA GLU A 81 -16.84 1.74 2.26
C GLU A 81 -17.06 2.38 3.64
N ARG A 82 -16.17 2.12 4.62
CA ARG A 82 -16.21 2.73 5.96
C ARG A 82 -15.70 4.17 6.00
N TYR A 83 -15.02 4.61 4.93
CA TYR A 83 -14.37 5.91 4.81
C TYR A 83 -14.72 6.56 3.45
N PRO A 84 -16.00 6.91 3.22
CA PRO A 84 -16.49 7.28 1.89
C PRO A 84 -15.78 8.48 1.25
N ASP A 85 -15.32 9.44 2.06
CA ASP A 85 -14.67 10.65 1.56
C ASP A 85 -13.19 10.44 1.21
N LEU A 86 -12.59 9.34 1.70
CA LEU A 86 -11.14 9.15 1.70
C LEU A 86 -10.56 9.08 0.29
N GLN A 87 -11.35 8.56 -0.65
CA GLN A 87 -10.97 8.46 -2.06
C GLN A 87 -10.79 9.81 -2.76
N THR A 88 -11.44 10.85 -2.24
CA THR A 88 -11.40 12.21 -2.79
C THR A 88 -10.68 13.20 -1.87
N ALA A 89 -10.16 12.73 -0.73
CA ALA A 89 -9.59 13.56 0.32
C ALA A 89 -8.19 14.10 0.00
N PHE A 90 -7.51 13.56 -1.01
CA PHE A 90 -6.14 13.88 -1.38
C PHE A 90 -6.01 14.01 -2.90
N GLN A 91 -5.22 14.99 -3.33
CA GLN A 91 -4.87 15.26 -4.72
C GLN A 91 -3.42 14.87 -5.04
N THR A 92 -2.58 14.68 -4.01
CA THR A 92 -1.17 14.29 -4.18
C THR A 92 -1.00 12.78 -4.35
N GLY A 93 -0.05 12.37 -5.19
CA GLY A 93 0.40 10.98 -5.31
C GLY A 93 -0.67 10.00 -5.82
N ALA A 94 -0.63 8.76 -5.34
CA ALA A 94 -1.59 7.73 -5.70
C ALA A 94 -2.98 7.98 -5.08
N LYS A 95 -4.00 7.46 -5.78
CA LYS A 95 -5.34 7.30 -5.19
C LYS A 95 -5.27 6.39 -3.97
N VAL A 96 -6.17 6.60 -3.01
CA VAL A 96 -6.12 5.88 -1.74
C VAL A 96 -6.30 4.38 -1.89
N ASP A 97 -7.24 3.90 -2.73
CA ASP A 97 -7.36 2.45 -2.96
C ASP A 97 -6.09 1.85 -3.55
N ILE A 98 -5.48 2.56 -4.51
CA ILE A 98 -4.25 2.10 -5.17
C ILE A 98 -3.13 1.99 -4.14
N LEU A 99 -2.91 3.05 -3.36
CA LEU A 99 -1.88 3.08 -2.32
C LEU A 99 -2.08 1.94 -1.30
N LEU A 100 -3.30 1.78 -0.79
CA LEU A 100 -3.63 0.72 0.17
C LEU A 100 -3.51 -0.69 -0.43
N LYS A 101 -3.89 -0.89 -1.70
CA LYS A 101 -3.71 -2.17 -2.40
C LYS A 101 -2.23 -2.49 -2.62
N VAL A 102 -1.41 -1.51 -2.98
CA VAL A 102 0.05 -1.69 -3.10
C VAL A 102 0.65 -2.08 -1.74
N VAL A 103 0.32 -1.34 -0.68
CA VAL A 103 0.82 -1.64 0.68
C VAL A 103 0.35 -3.00 1.18
N LYS A 104 -0.92 -3.38 0.93
CA LYS A 104 -1.44 -4.72 1.22
C LYS A 104 -0.54 -5.81 0.64
N TRP A 105 -0.21 -5.69 -0.65
CA TRP A 105 0.64 -6.68 -1.32
C TRP A 105 2.10 -6.63 -0.85
N MET A 106 2.61 -5.46 -0.45
CA MET A 106 3.92 -5.36 0.19
C MET A 106 3.94 -6.03 1.55
N PHE A 107 2.91 -5.90 2.39
CA PHE A 107 2.85 -6.64 3.65
C PHE A 107 2.91 -8.15 3.44
N VAL A 108 2.19 -8.68 2.44
CA VAL A 108 2.27 -10.10 2.09
C VAL A 108 3.67 -10.49 1.60
N MET A 109 4.34 -9.60 0.85
CA MET A 109 5.72 -9.84 0.39
C MET A 109 6.69 -9.88 1.57
N GLU A 110 6.59 -8.91 2.48
CA GLU A 110 7.41 -8.81 3.67
C GLU A 110 7.22 -10.00 4.62
N ASP A 111 6.00 -10.50 4.79
CA ASP A 111 5.75 -11.70 5.61
C ASP A 111 6.36 -12.97 4.98
N ILE A 112 6.35 -13.05 3.65
CA ILE A 112 6.94 -14.16 2.90
C ILE A 112 8.47 -14.10 2.89
N VAL A 113 9.07 -12.91 2.89
CA VAL A 113 10.54 -12.75 2.98
C VAL A 113 11.03 -12.91 4.42
N TYR A 114 10.29 -12.36 5.39
CA TYR A 114 10.63 -12.33 6.81
C TYR A 114 9.58 -13.07 7.63
N TRP A 115 9.77 -14.38 7.80
CA TRP A 115 8.80 -15.33 8.39
C TRP A 115 8.51 -15.11 9.89
N ASN A 116 8.98 -14.01 10.46
CA ASN A 116 8.82 -13.63 11.86
C ASN A 116 8.00 -12.33 12.02
N TYR A 117 7.28 -11.90 10.97
CA TYR A 117 6.47 -10.68 10.92
C TYR A 117 7.25 -9.37 11.08
N LYS A 118 8.59 -9.41 11.19
CA LYS A 118 9.39 -8.19 11.34
C LYS A 118 9.35 -7.32 10.10
N GLY A 119 9.29 -7.90 8.89
CA GLY A 119 9.23 -7.15 7.64
C GLY A 119 8.02 -6.22 7.57
N ARG A 120 6.82 -6.77 7.80
CA ARG A 120 5.56 -6.02 7.85
C ARG A 120 5.61 -4.93 8.92
N ALA A 121 6.09 -5.25 10.13
CA ALA A 121 6.22 -4.28 11.21
C ALA A 121 7.18 -3.15 10.86
N MET A 122 8.31 -3.45 10.21
CA MET A 122 9.26 -2.43 9.75
C MET A 122 8.64 -1.48 8.71
N LEU A 123 7.92 -2.02 7.71
CA LEU A 123 7.22 -1.19 6.72
C LEU A 123 6.13 -0.33 7.38
N TYR A 124 5.30 -0.91 8.24
CA TYR A 124 4.25 -0.18 8.94
C TYR A 124 4.82 0.95 9.81
N ASN A 125 5.86 0.67 10.60
CA ASN A 125 6.52 1.66 11.45
C ASN A 125 7.14 2.79 10.62
N ALA A 126 7.79 2.45 9.50
CA ALA A 126 8.37 3.44 8.59
C ALA A 126 7.33 4.40 8.00
N ILE A 127 6.07 3.95 7.82
CA ILE A 127 4.96 4.79 7.33
C ILE A 127 4.42 5.70 8.43
N ILE A 128 4.21 5.19 9.65
CA ILE A 128 3.61 5.99 10.75
C ILE A 128 4.59 7.03 11.32
N GLU A 129 5.90 6.76 11.25
CA GLU A 129 6.97 7.68 11.69
C GLU A 129 7.29 8.76 10.65
N ALA A 130 6.75 8.62 9.43
CA ALA A 130 6.97 9.52 8.32
C ALA A 130 6.28 10.89 8.54
#